data_AF-A0A973XCF4-F1
#
_entry.id   AF-A0A973XCF4-F1
#
_cell.length_a   1.000
_cell.length_b   1.000
_cell.length_c   1.000
_cell.angle_alpha   90.00
_cell.angle_beta   90.00
_cell.angle_gamma   90.00
#
_symmetry.space_group_name_H-M   'P 1'
#
loop_
_entity.id
_entity.type
_entity.pdbx_description
1 polymer ?
#
loop_
_entity_poly.entity_id
_entity_poly.type
_entity_poly.pdbx_seq_one_letter_code
_entity_poly.pdbx_strand_id
1 'polypeptide(L)'
;MSAFKLTERQALAQTVLASIATWLMLFGGGRSGKTFLILRNIVMRALKAPGSRHLVVRYRFKHLKASIILDTFPRVMRLCFPE
;
A
#
# COMPACT_ATOMS: atom_id res chain seq x y z
N MET A 1 -5.09 -4.58 -21.63
CA MET A 1 -4.66 -4.07 -20.31
C MET A 1 -3.78 -5.12 -19.68
N SER A 2 -2.50 -4.85 -19.39
CA SER A 2 -1.73 -5.80 -18.58
C SER A 2 -2.25 -5.72 -17.14
N ALA A 3 -2.76 -6.83 -16.64
CA ALA A 3 -3.17 -6.91 -15.24
C ALA A 3 -1.95 -6.64 -14.35
N PHE A 4 -2.08 -5.74 -13.39
CA PHE A 4 -1.04 -5.51 -12.39
C PHE A 4 -0.69 -6.83 -11.69
N LYS A 5 0.60 -7.19 -11.67
CA LYS A 5 1.10 -8.43 -11.06
C LYS A 5 2.15 -8.13 -10.00
N LEU A 6 1.98 -8.74 -8.83
CA LEU A 6 2.97 -8.71 -7.76
C LEU A 6 4.17 -9.59 -8.11
N THR A 7 5.37 -9.17 -7.69
CA THR A 7 6.53 -10.08 -7.67
C THR A 7 6.33 -11.16 -6.60
N GLU A 8 7.08 -12.26 -6.68
CA GLU A 8 6.99 -13.35 -5.70
C GLU A 8 7.22 -12.86 -4.26
N ARG A 9 8.25 -12.04 -4.04
CA ARG A 9 8.51 -11.46 -2.71
C ARG A 9 7.39 -10.52 -2.25
N GLN A 10 6.76 -9.80 -3.17
CA GLN A 10 5.62 -8.95 -2.83
C GLN A 10 4.38 -9.77 -2.49
N ALA A 11 4.17 -10.91 -3.15
CA ALA A 11 3.11 -11.86 -2.82
C ALA A 11 3.34 -12.48 -1.44
N LEU A 12 4.57 -12.83 -1.08
CA LEU A 12 4.91 -13.28 0.29
C LEU A 12 4.71 -12.17 1.33
N ALA A 13 5.06 -10.92 1.02
CA ALA A 13 4.77 -9.80 1.92
C ALA A 13 3.25 -9.60 2.10
N GLN A 14 2.47 -9.84 1.05
CA GLN A 14 1.01 -9.75 1.09
C GLN A 14 0.37 -10.78 2.02
N THR A 15 0.89 -12.01 2.10
CA THR A 15 0.37 -13.02 3.05
C THR A 15 0.61 -12.59 4.49
N VAL A 16 1.79 -12.04 4.79
CA VAL A 16 2.12 -11.49 6.10
C VAL A 16 1.20 -10.31 6.47
N LEU A 17 0.97 -9.39 5.54
CA LEU A 17 0.08 -8.24 5.76
C LEU A 17 -1.41 -8.61 5.91
N ALA A 18 -1.81 -9.79 5.43
CA ALA A 18 -3.16 -10.34 5.56
C ALA A 18 -3.34 -11.25 6.78
N SER A 19 -2.28 -11.47 7.57
CA SER A 19 -2.34 -12.29 8.78
C SER A 19 -3.14 -11.63 9.92
N ILE A 20 -3.36 -12.38 10.99
CA ILE A 20 -4.02 -11.90 12.22
C ILE A 20 -3.17 -10.92 13.04
N ALA A 21 -1.90 -10.71 12.67
CA ALA A 21 -1.01 -9.85 13.43
C ALA A 21 -1.41 -8.37 13.33
N THR A 22 -1.42 -7.69 14.48
CA THR A 22 -1.74 -6.25 14.57
C THR A 22 -0.57 -5.38 14.13
N TRP A 23 0.64 -5.75 14.54
CA TRP A 23 1.87 -4.96 14.33
C TRP A 23 2.73 -5.64 13.28
N LEU A 24 2.84 -4.99 12.13
CA LEU A 24 3.49 -5.53 10.95
C LEU A 24 4.52 -4.53 10.43
N MET A 25 5.69 -5.03 10.02
CA MET A 25 6.74 -4.22 9.44
C MET A 25 7.28 -4.88 8.17
N LEU A 26 7.31 -4.12 7.07
CA LEU A 26 8.08 -4.50 5.90
C LEU A 26 9.47 -3.85 5.98
N PHE A 27 10.51 -4.67 6.09
CA PHE A 27 11.90 -4.21 6.15
C PHE A 27 12.67 -4.54 4.86
N GLY A 28 13.64 -3.69 4.47
CA GLY A 28 14.51 -3.90 3.31
C GLY A 28 14.79 -2.65 2.47
N GLY A 29 15.54 -2.80 1.37
CA GLY A 29 16.09 -1.70 0.58
C GLY A 29 15.09 -0.72 -0.05
N GLY A 30 15.56 0.49 -0.41
CA GLY A 30 14.77 1.50 -1.10
C GLY A 30 14.19 1.01 -2.43
N ARG A 31 13.06 1.57 -2.87
CA ARG A 31 12.37 1.24 -4.14
C ARG A 31 11.86 -0.20 -4.29
N SER A 32 11.90 -1.02 -3.24
CA SER A 32 11.38 -2.40 -3.28
C SER A 32 9.84 -2.53 -3.32
N GLY A 33 9.09 -1.42 -3.40
CA GLY A 33 7.63 -1.42 -3.49
C GLY A 33 6.87 -1.56 -2.17
N LYS A 34 7.54 -1.46 -1.01
CA LYS A 34 6.90 -1.58 0.32
C LYS A 34 5.74 -0.61 0.52
N THR A 35 5.96 0.67 0.24
CA THR A 35 4.95 1.72 0.36
C THR A 35 3.73 1.41 -0.51
N PHE A 36 3.97 0.95 -1.74
CA PHE A 36 2.91 0.58 -2.68
C PHE A 36 2.06 -0.56 -2.11
N LEU A 37 2.67 -1.61 -1.58
CA LEU A 37 1.95 -2.73 -0.95
C LEU A 37 1.14 -2.32 0.28
N ILE A 38 1.70 -1.46 1.14
CA ILE A 38 1.01 -0.98 2.33
C ILE A 38 -0.22 -0.16 1.94
N LEU A 39 -0.08 0.77 0.99
CA LEU A 39 -1.21 1.57 0.50
C LEU A 39 -2.27 0.71 -0.18
N ARG A 40 -1.87 -0.25 -1.02
CA ARG A 40 -2.80 -1.21 -1.64
C ARG A 40 -3.61 -1.96 -0.58
N ASN A 41 -2.97 -2.39 0.51
CA ASN A 41 -3.67 -3.07 1.62
C ASN A 41 -4.61 -2.16 2.40
N ILE A 42 -4.23 -0.91 2.62
CA ILE A 42 -5.10 0.09 3.25
C ILE A 42 -6.37 0.28 2.40
N VAL A 43 -6.24 0.43 1.08
CA VAL A 43 -7.38 0.53 0.15
C VAL A 43 -8.24 -0.73 0.21
N MET A 44 -7.65 -1.92 0.13
CA MET A 44 -8.40 -3.18 0.29
C MET A 44 -9.20 -3.24 1.60
N ARG A 45 -8.62 -2.78 2.72
CA ARG A 45 -9.31 -2.73 4.01
C ARG A 45 -10.44 -1.71 4.02
N ALA A 46 -10.23 -0.53 3.45
CA ALA A 46 -11.26 0.49 3.31
C ALA A 46 -12.47 0.00 2.49
N LEU A 47 -12.22 -0.75 1.42
CA LEU A 47 -13.27 -1.36 0.60
C LEU A 47 -14.02 -2.49 1.33
N LYS A 48 -13.30 -3.33 2.10
CA LYS A 48 -13.92 -4.42 2.88
C LYS A 48 -14.69 -3.95 4.11
N ALA A 49 -14.33 -2.79 4.66
CA ALA A 49 -15.00 -2.20 5.82
C ALA A 49 -15.48 -0.78 5.46
N PRO A 50 -16.64 -0.66 4.76
CA PRO A 50 -17.20 0.64 4.40
C PRO A 50 -17.35 1.57 5.62
N GLY A 51 -17.03 2.86 5.44
CA GLY A 51 -17.07 3.86 6.52
C GLY A 51 -15.87 3.86 7.47
N SER A 52 -14.93 2.91 7.32
CA SER A 52 -13.70 2.89 8.12
C SER A 52 -12.75 4.05 7.76
N ARG A 53 -11.97 4.49 8.76
CA ARG A 53 -10.93 5.52 8.59
C ARG A 53 -9.55 4.90 8.67
N HIS A 54 -8.67 5.31 7.77
CA HIS A 54 -7.29 4.80 7.70
C HIS A 54 -6.32 5.97 7.72
N LEU A 55 -5.18 5.79 8.40
CA LEU A 55 -4.19 6.83 8.60
C LEU A 55 -2.86 6.45 7.94
N VAL A 56 -2.29 7.36 7.17
CA VAL A 56 -0.93 7.27 6.63
C VAL A 56 -0.12 8.46 7.11
N VAL A 57 0.95 8.21 7.86
CA VAL A 57 1.81 9.26 8.43
C VAL A 57 3.24 9.15 7.94
N ARG A 58 3.92 10.30 7.90
CA ARG A 58 5.38 10.41 7.76
C ARG A 58 5.87 11.52 8.68
N TYR A 59 7.14 11.44 9.07
CA TYR A 59 7.76 12.41 9.98
C TYR A 59 7.61 13.88 9.52
N ARG A 60 7.63 14.16 8.21
CA ARG A 60 7.41 15.50 7.66
C ARG A 60 6.28 15.52 6.64
N PHE A 61 5.44 16.55 6.71
CA PHE A 61 4.33 16.75 5.77
C PHE A 61 4.79 16.83 4.31
N LYS A 62 5.92 17.50 4.03
CA LYS A 62 6.49 17.58 2.67
C LYS A 62 6.74 16.20 2.06
N HIS A 63 7.28 15.25 2.85
CA HIS A 63 7.53 13.88 2.38
C HIS A 63 6.23 13.11 2.19
N LEU A 64 5.23 13.29 3.07
CA LEU A 64 3.91 12.70 2.91
C LEU A 64 3.25 13.18 1.60
N LYS A 65 3.21 14.49 1.39
CA LYS A 65 2.61 15.12 0.20
C LYS A 65 3.27 14.61 -1.08
N ALA A 66 4.59 14.69 -1.18
CA ALA A 66 5.31 14.31 -2.39
C ALA A 66 5.23 12.80 -2.67
N SER A 67 5.50 11.94 -1.68
CA SER A 67 5.67 10.50 -1.94
C SER A 67 4.37 9.68 -1.86
N ILE A 68 3.37 10.14 -1.11
CA ILE A 68 2.11 9.40 -0.93
C ILE A 68 1.01 10.06 -1.76
N ILE A 69 0.68 11.32 -1.46
CA ILE A 69 -0.48 12.00 -2.03
C ILE A 69 -0.32 12.20 -3.54
N LEU A 70 0.85 12.70 -3.96
CA LEU A 70 1.09 13.06 -5.37
C LEU A 70 1.69 11.93 -6.22
N ASP A 71 2.19 10.85 -5.60
CA ASP A 71 2.94 9.79 -6.30
C ASP A 71 2.34 8.40 -6.07
N THR A 72 2.62 7.78 -4.91
CA THR A 72 2.33 6.35 -4.74
C THR A 72 0.82 6.06 -4.70
N PHE A 73 0.00 6.88 -4.03
CA PHE A 73 -1.43 6.61 -3.88
C PHE A 73 -2.19 6.68 -5.23
N PRO A 74 -2.06 7.73 -6.05
CA PRO A 74 -2.68 7.76 -7.39
C PRO A 74 -2.26 6.58 -8.27
N ARG A 75 -0.98 6.17 -8.17
CA ARG A 75 -0.47 5.00 -8.91
C ARG A 75 -1.11 3.69 -8.44
N VAL A 76 -1.31 3.50 -7.14
CA VAL A 76 -2.01 2.33 -6.58
C VAL A 76 -3.45 2.27 -7.10
N MET A 77 -4.19 3.38 -7.04
CA MET A 77 -5.57 3.42 -7.52
C MET A 77 -5.64 3.06 -9.01
N ARG A 78 -4.84 3.72 -9.85
CA ARG A 78 -4.83 3.48 -11.30
C ARG A 78 -4.49 2.03 -11.68
N LEU A 79 -3.53 1.40 -10.99
CA LEU A 79 -3.03 0.08 -11.38
C LEU A 79 -3.79 -1.08 -10.72
N CYS A 80 -4.27 -0.90 -9.48
CA CYS A 80 -4.87 -1.99 -8.70
C CYS A 80 -6.39 -1.87 -8.56
N PHE A 81 -6.94 -0.67 -8.75
CA PHE A 81 -8.37 -0.38 -8.59
C PHE A 81 -8.85 0.56 -9.72
N PRO A 82 -8.60 0.21 -11.00
CA PRO A 82 -9.19 0.95 -12.11
C PRO A 82 -10.71 0.80 -12.09
N GLU A 83 -11.42 1.85 -12.48
CA GLU A 83 -12.85 1.80 -12.80
C GLU A 83 -13.13 0.80 -13.93
#